data_AF-A0A9D9Q890-F1
#
_entry.id   AF-A0A9D9Q890-F1
#
_cell.length_a   1.000
_cell.length_b   1.000
_cell.length_c   1.000
_cell.angle_alpha   90.00
_cell.angle_beta   90.00
_cell.angle_gamma   90.00
#
_symmetry.space_group_name_H-M   'P 1'
#
loop_
_entity.id
_entity.type
_entity.pdbx_description
1 polymer ?
#
loop_
_entity_poly.entity_id
_entity_poly.type
_entity_poly.pdbx_seq_one_letter_code
_entity_poly.pdbx_strand_id
1 'polypeptide(L)'
;MEHAISLLFRSIFVDNMIFAFFLGMCSYLAVSKTVKTSLGLGLAVTFVLTVTVPVNYLLQTKVLGPNCLADGVDLSYLSFILFIAVIAGLVQLVEMTVEKYSPSLYAALGIFLPL
;
A
#
# COMPACT_ATOMS: atom_id res chain seq x y z
N MET A 1 -4.10 6.00 -30.95
CA MET A 1 -4.83 6.48 -29.74
C MET A 1 -5.85 5.47 -29.23
N GLU A 2 -6.52 4.71 -30.11
CA GLU A 2 -7.50 3.68 -29.74
C GLU A 2 -6.92 2.60 -28.79
N HIS A 3 -5.66 2.20 -29.00
CA HIS A 3 -4.96 1.24 -28.13
C HIS A 3 -4.66 1.77 -26.72
N ALA A 4 -4.40 3.06 -26.55
CA ALA A 4 -4.12 3.62 -25.22
C ALA A 4 -5.40 3.73 -24.38
N ILE A 5 -6.51 4.12 -25.02
CA ILE A 5 -7.82 4.22 -24.38
C ILE A 5 -8.34 2.82 -24.02
N SER A 6 -8.16 1.83 -24.89
CA SER A 6 -8.55 0.45 -24.60
C SER A 6 -7.70 -0.17 -23.49
N LEU A 7 -6.40 0.12 -23.45
CA LEU A 7 -5.52 -0.31 -22.33
C LEU A 7 -5.96 0.33 -21.01
N LEU A 8 -6.31 1.61 -21.01
CA LEU A 8 -6.72 2.34 -19.81
C LEU A 8 -8.03 1.78 -19.24
N PHE A 9 -9.04 1.55 -20.10
CA PHE A 9 -10.30 0.91 -19.68
C PHE A 9 -10.08 -0.50 -19.13
N ARG A 10 -9.23 -1.28 -19.81
CA ARG A 10 -8.91 -2.63 -19.38
C ARG A 10 -8.18 -2.65 -18.03
N SER A 11 -7.21 -1.76 -17.82
CA SER A 11 -6.46 -1.68 -16.56
C SER A 11 -7.31 -1.23 -15.37
N ILE A 12 -8.26 -0.29 -15.57
CA ILE A 12 -9.08 0.24 -14.47
C ILE A 12 -10.22 -0.71 -14.07
N PHE A 13 -10.83 -1.41 -15.03
CA PHE A 13 -12.04 -2.19 -14.77
C PHE A 13 -11.84 -3.70 -14.85
N VAL A 14 -11.01 -4.19 -15.77
CA VAL A 14 -10.88 -5.63 -16.04
C VAL A 14 -9.74 -6.25 -15.24
N ASP A 15 -8.56 -5.61 -15.27
CA ASP A 15 -7.35 -6.11 -14.63
C ASP A 15 -7.07 -5.45 -13.25
N ASN A 16 -8.02 -4.64 -12.74
CA ASN A 16 -7.86 -3.97 -11.45
C ASN A 16 -8.06 -4.93 -10.28
N MET A 17 -7.11 -4.93 -9.36
CA MET A 17 -7.02 -5.87 -8.24
C MET A 17 -8.29 -5.88 -7.36
N ILE A 18 -8.90 -4.71 -7.18
CA ILE A 18 -10.09 -4.50 -6.34
C ILE A 18 -11.34 -5.11 -6.99
N PHE A 19 -11.49 -5.01 -8.31
CA PHE A 19 -12.68 -5.51 -9.02
C PHE A 19 -12.54 -6.96 -9.49
N ALA A 20 -11.32 -7.38 -9.84
CA ALA A 20 -11.05 -8.72 -10.34
C ALA A 20 -10.89 -9.76 -9.22
N PHE A 21 -10.22 -9.39 -8.12
CA PHE A 21 -9.90 -10.31 -7.02
C PHE A 21 -10.61 -9.99 -5.70
N PHE A 22 -11.41 -8.90 -5.65
CA PHE A 22 -12.12 -8.46 -4.44
C PHE A 22 -11.22 -8.25 -3.21
N LEU A 23 -9.94 -7.91 -3.41
CA LEU A 23 -9.04 -7.53 -2.32
C LEU A 23 -9.27 -6.07 -1.89
N GLY A 24 -9.24 -5.79 -0.58
CA GLY A 24 -9.31 -4.42 -0.05
C GLY A 24 -10.71 -3.79 -0.08
N MET A 25 -11.78 -4.58 -0.22
CA MET A 25 -13.15 -4.07 -0.35
C MET A 25 -13.66 -3.34 0.91
N CYS A 26 -13.17 -3.70 2.10
CA CYS A 26 -13.64 -3.14 3.37
C CYS A 26 -13.40 -1.63 3.47
N SER A 27 -12.17 -1.18 3.21
CA SER A 27 -11.81 0.25 3.23
C SER A 27 -12.38 0.99 2.01
N TYR A 28 -12.42 0.32 0.84
CA TYR A 28 -13.00 0.89 -0.39
C TYR A 28 -14.48 1.26 -0.22
N LEU A 29 -15.31 0.34 0.28
CA LEU A 29 -16.74 0.57 0.47
C LEU A 29 -17.02 1.59 1.58
N ALA A 30 -16.21 1.61 2.63
CA ALA A 30 -16.36 2.57 3.74
C ALA A 30 -16.12 4.01 3.31
N VAL A 31 -15.11 4.26 2.46
CA VAL A 31 -14.65 5.63 2.13
C VAL A 31 -15.23 6.18 0.82
N SER A 32 -16.00 5.36 0.08
CA SER A 32 -16.63 5.75 -1.20
C SER A 32 -17.74 6.81 -1.10
N LYS A 33 -18.21 7.16 0.10
CA LYS A 33 -19.33 8.12 0.28
C LYS A 33 -18.99 9.57 -0.06
N THR A 34 -17.74 10.00 0.11
CA THR A 34 -17.33 11.39 -0.10
C THR A 34 -16.03 11.48 -0.91
N VAL A 35 -16.04 12.24 -2.00
CA VAL A 35 -14.88 12.39 -2.90
C VAL A 35 -13.66 12.97 -2.18
N LYS A 36 -13.88 13.89 -1.24
CA LYS A 36 -12.78 14.50 -0.46
C LYS A 36 -12.04 13.49 0.41
N THR A 37 -12.75 12.53 1.02
CA THR A 37 -12.13 11.50 1.87
C THR A 37 -11.48 10.40 1.04
N SER A 38 -12.10 9.99 -0.07
CA SER A 38 -11.54 8.97 -0.96
C SER A 38 -10.26 9.43 -1.66
N LEU A 39 -10.18 10.70 -2.06
CA LEU A 39 -8.95 11.30 -2.58
C LEU A 39 -7.85 11.36 -1.52
N GLY A 40 -8.20 11.74 -0.27
CA GLY A 40 -7.26 11.76 0.84
C GLY A 40 -6.67 10.38 1.15
N LEU A 41 -7.53 9.35 1.21
CA LEU A 41 -7.10 7.96 1.43
C LEU A 41 -6.25 7.46 0.26
N GLY A 42 -6.68 7.69 -0.98
CA GLY A 42 -5.96 7.26 -2.17
C GLY A 42 -4.56 7.87 -2.25
N LEU A 43 -4.41 9.15 -1.93
CA LEU A 43 -3.10 9.80 -1.86
C LEU A 43 -2.21 9.24 -0.74
N ALA A 44 -2.77 8.97 0.44
CA ALA A 44 -2.02 8.37 1.53
C ALA A 44 -1.51 6.96 1.18
N VAL A 45 -2.37 6.11 0.63
CA VAL A 45 -2.02 4.73 0.24
C VAL A 45 -1.02 4.70 -0.91
N THR A 46 -1.20 5.54 -1.94
CA THR A 46 -0.24 5.63 -3.05
C THR A 46 1.13 6.12 -2.58
N PHE A 47 1.18 7.08 -1.65
CA PHE A 47 2.44 7.52 -1.04
C PHE A 47 3.14 6.37 -0.29
N VAL A 48 2.42 5.65 0.58
CA VAL A 48 2.97 4.51 1.32
C VAL A 48 3.46 3.42 0.37
N LEU A 49 2.68 3.04 -0.64
CA LEU A 49 3.07 2.03 -1.64
C LEU A 49 4.30 2.46 -2.45
N THR A 50 4.38 3.73 -2.84
CA THR A 50 5.52 4.26 -3.62
C THR A 50 6.83 4.17 -2.84
N VAL A 51 6.78 4.31 -1.52
CA VAL A 51 7.96 4.22 -0.65
C VAL A 51 8.25 2.78 -0.22
N THR A 52 7.23 2.00 0.16
CA THR A 52 7.39 0.63 0.65
C THR A 52 7.88 -0.34 -0.42
N VAL A 53 7.42 -0.21 -1.67
CA VAL A 53 7.79 -1.12 -2.77
C VAL A 53 9.31 -1.13 -3.04
N PRO A 54 9.99 0.01 -3.27
CA PRO A 54 11.44 -0.01 -3.48
C PRO A 54 12.21 -0.43 -2.22
N VAL A 55 11.73 -0.07 -1.02
CA VAL A 55 12.36 -0.50 0.24
C VAL A 55 12.27 -2.02 0.41
N ASN A 56 11.10 -2.61 0.18
CA ASN A 56 10.90 -4.05 0.25
C ASN A 56 11.71 -4.79 -0.82
N TYR A 57 11.83 -4.24 -2.04
CA TYR A 57 12.70 -4.78 -3.07
C TYR A 57 14.16 -4.81 -2.61
N LEU A 58 14.68 -3.70 -2.06
CA LEU A 58 16.04 -3.65 -1.52
C LEU A 58 16.25 -4.66 -0.38
N LEU A 59 15.29 -4.76 0.54
CA LEU A 59 15.37 -5.70 1.66
C LEU A 59 15.32 -7.16 1.20
N GLN A 60 14.47 -7.49 0.23
CA GLN A 60 14.40 -8.82 -0.35
C GLN A 60 15.71 -9.19 -1.06
N THR A 61 16.28 -8.26 -1.83
CA THR A 61 17.45 -8.54 -2.67
C THR A 61 18.77 -8.50 -1.89
N LYS A 62 18.88 -7.67 -0.83
CA LYS A 62 20.12 -7.44 -0.07
C LYS A 62 20.17 -8.12 1.30
N VAL A 63 19.03 -8.45 1.88
CA VAL A 63 18.96 -9.00 3.25
C VAL A 63 18.46 -10.45 3.22
N LEU A 64 17.42 -10.74 2.42
CA LEU A 64 16.77 -12.05 2.40
C LEU A 64 17.13 -12.95 1.20
N GLY A 65 17.96 -12.46 0.29
CA GLY A 65 18.47 -13.26 -0.82
C GLY A 65 19.36 -14.41 -0.35
N PRO A 66 19.49 -15.49 -1.16
CA PRO A 66 20.33 -16.63 -0.81
C PRO A 66 21.76 -16.15 -0.52
N ASN A 67 22.29 -16.48 0.66
CA ASN A 67 23.65 -16.15 1.15
C ASN A 67 23.94 -14.67 1.48
N CYS A 68 22.97 -13.81 1.75
CA CYS A 68 23.27 -12.40 2.08
C CYS A 68 23.64 -12.11 3.55
N LEU A 69 23.09 -12.85 4.53
CA LEU A 69 23.30 -12.60 5.97
C LEU A 69 24.19 -13.66 6.66
N ALA A 70 24.12 -14.90 6.20
CA ALA A 70 24.98 -16.01 6.62
C ALA A 70 25.04 -17.01 5.46
N ASP A 71 26.24 -17.48 5.09
CA ASP A 71 26.42 -18.53 4.09
C ASP A 71 25.61 -19.77 4.50
N GLY A 72 24.69 -20.21 3.63
CA GLY A 72 23.89 -21.43 3.82
C GLY A 72 22.54 -21.28 4.53
N VAL A 73 22.08 -20.07 4.87
CA VAL A 73 20.72 -19.87 5.44
C VAL A 73 19.83 -19.10 4.47
N ASP A 74 18.79 -19.74 3.96
CA ASP A 74 17.71 -19.09 3.21
C ASP A 74 16.70 -18.48 4.20
N LEU A 75 16.79 -17.17 4.42
CA LEU A 75 15.83 -16.41 5.26
C LEU A 75 14.53 -16.06 4.50
N SER A 76 14.29 -16.68 3.33
CA SER A 76 13.14 -16.41 2.48
C SER A 76 11.79 -16.59 3.21
N TYR A 77 11.73 -17.49 4.21
CA TYR A 77 10.54 -17.67 5.06
C TYR A 77 10.18 -16.43 5.90
N LEU A 78 11.16 -15.57 6.20
CA LEU A 78 10.96 -14.36 7.00
C LEU A 78 10.49 -13.15 6.15
N SER A 79 10.45 -13.29 4.81
CA SER A 79 10.09 -12.21 3.87
C SER A 79 8.75 -11.59 4.20
N PHE A 80 7.75 -12.41 4.48
CA PHE A 80 6.40 -11.93 4.80
C PHE A 80 6.37 -11.07 6.06
N ILE A 81 7.01 -11.52 7.14
CA ILE A 81 7.04 -10.78 8.41
C ILE A 81 7.77 -9.44 8.24
N LEU A 82 8.87 -9.44 7.46
CA LEU A 82 9.66 -8.25 7.23
C LEU A 82 8.91 -7.21 6.38
N PHE A 83 8.21 -7.64 5.33
CA PHE A 83 7.36 -6.76 4.53
C PHE A 83 6.22 -6.15 5.36
N ILE A 84 5.56 -6.93 6.22
CA ILE A 84 4.50 -6.42 7.11
C ILE A 84 5.07 -5.39 8.09
N ALA A 85 6.24 -5.65 8.68
CA ALA A 85 6.87 -4.73 9.64
C ALA A 85 7.24 -3.39 9.00
N VAL A 86 7.77 -3.40 7.76
CA VAL A 86 8.12 -2.18 7.03
C VAL A 86 6.87 -1.36 6.68
N ILE A 87 5.81 -2.03 6.20
CA ILE A 87 4.55 -1.37 5.88
C ILE A 87 3.94 -0.76 7.14
N ALA A 88 3.86 -1.51 8.24
CA ALA A 88 3.33 -1.03 9.52
C ALA A 88 4.10 0.19 10.04
N GLY A 89 5.43 0.16 9.99
CA GLY A 89 6.26 1.29 10.43
C GLY A 89 6.04 2.57 9.61
N LEU A 90 5.88 2.43 8.28
CA LEU A 90 5.62 3.57 7.41
C LEU A 90 4.20 4.11 7.55
N VAL A 91 3.20 3.25 7.67
CA VAL A 91 1.81 3.65 7.91
C VAL A 91 1.67 4.40 9.23
N GLN A 92 2.37 3.95 10.28
CA GLN A 92 2.38 4.64 11.57
C GLN A 92 2.92 6.08 11.46
N LEU A 93 3.98 6.28 10.67
CA LEU A 93 4.54 7.61 10.41
C LEU A 93 3.53 8.51 9.68
N VAL A 94 2.82 7.96 8.70
CA VAL A 94 1.79 8.69 7.96
C VAL A 94 0.60 9.05 8.87
N GLU A 95 0.21 8.17 9.79
CA GLU A 95 -0.84 8.45 10.78
C GLU A 95 -0.51 9.69 11.61
N MET A 96 0.70 9.73 12.21
CA MET A 96 1.17 10.89 12.98
C MET A 96 1.27 12.17 12.13
N THR A 97 1.56 12.02 10.84
CA THR A 97 1.63 13.14 9.90
C THR A 97 0.23 13.69 9.58
N VAL A 98 -0.73 12.82 9.31
CA VAL A 98 -2.11 13.21 8.98
C VAL A 98 -2.82 13.86 10.18
N GLU A 99 -2.58 13.35 11.40
CA GLU A 99 -3.09 13.95 12.63
C GLU A 99 -2.64 15.41 12.78
N LYS A 100 -1.37 15.69 12.46
CA LYS A 100 -0.78 17.02 12.60
C LYS A 100 -1.23 18.01 11.52
N TYR A 101 -1.40 17.58 10.27
CA TYR A 101 -1.71 18.49 9.17
C TYR A 101 -3.21 18.65 8.89
N SER A 102 -4.04 17.64 9.16
CA SER A 102 -5.46 17.69 8.83
C SER A 102 -6.34 16.90 9.81
N PRO A 103 -6.72 17.50 10.96
CA PRO A 103 -7.55 16.84 11.96
C PRO A 103 -8.95 16.46 11.45
N SER A 104 -9.48 17.22 10.47
CA SER A 104 -10.75 16.91 9.81
C SER A 104 -10.69 15.63 8.96
N LEU A 105 -9.51 15.31 8.41
CA LEU A 105 -9.30 14.10 7.63
C LEU A 105 -9.01 12.92 8.57
N TYR A 106 -8.24 13.13 9.63
CA TYR A 106 -8.01 12.12 10.67
C TYR A 106 -9.33 11.65 11.32
N ALA A 107 -10.26 12.56 11.62
CA ALA A 107 -11.58 12.19 12.17
C ALA A 107 -12.43 11.34 11.22
N ALA A 108 -12.23 11.46 9.89
CA ALA A 108 -12.96 10.70 8.88
C ALA A 108 -12.27 9.38 8.48
N LEU A 109 -10.95 9.29 8.69
CA LEU A 109 -10.09 8.26 8.08
C LEU A 109 -9.26 7.45 9.09
N GLY A 110 -9.13 7.92 10.33
CA GLY A 110 -8.12 7.44 11.29
C GLY A 110 -8.17 5.94 11.58
N ILE A 111 -9.35 5.32 11.56
CA ILE A 111 -9.49 3.87 11.79
C ILE A 111 -9.02 3.03 10.58
N PHE A 112 -9.04 3.61 9.37
CA PHE A 112 -8.75 2.90 8.12
C PHE A 112 -7.32 3.10 7.61
N LEU A 113 -6.51 3.92 8.28
CA LEU A 113 -5.11 4.10 7.91
C LEU A 113 -4.22 2.91 8.32
N PRO A 114 -4.37 2.33 9.53
CA PRO A 114 -3.59 1.17 9.99
C PRO A 114 -4.04 -0.18 9.41
N LEU A 115 -5.14 -0.20 8.65
CA LEU A 115 -5.93 -1.37 8.26
C LEU A 115 -5.82 -1.63 6.75
#